data_AF-A0A1G1NPH1-F1
#
_entry.id   AF-A0A1G1NPH1-F1
#
_cell.length_a   1.000
_cell.length_b   1.000
_cell.length_c   1.000
_cell.angle_alpha   90.00
_cell.angle_beta   90.00
_cell.angle_gamma   90.00
#
_symmetry.space_group_name_H-M   'P 1'
#
loop_
_entity.id
_entity.type
_entity.pdbx_description
1 polymer ?
#
loop_
_entity_poly.entity_id
_entity_poly.type
_entity_poly.pdbx_seq_one_letter_code
_entity_poly.pdbx_strand_id
1 'polypeptide(L)'
;MMIILMGAPGVGKGTQAKVLSQKLKLRHISTGESLRQAIKQNTSLGSKARQYVESGRLVPDRLITRMVIQRLSRSDVKVGFILDGFPRNIQQAKDLDNFLSAKITRGYLVIYLDASEKTLIQRLSGRRLCNKCQAVFHLVNMPPKKDMRCDFCGAELYQRPDDKEETIKNRLQVYQEQTQPVIKYYVKKNRLLRIDANRGLKPVLNECLKLLKRKG
;
A
#
# COMPACT_ATOMS: atom_id res chain seq x y z
N MET A 1 2.04 13.10 12.94
CA MET A 1 1.07 13.06 11.82
C MET A 1 0.86 11.61 11.41
N MET A 2 -0.38 11.22 11.09
CA MET A 2 -0.71 9.84 10.70
C MET A 2 -1.46 9.83 9.38
N ILE A 3 -1.01 8.99 8.46
CA ILE A 3 -1.51 8.94 7.10
C ILE A 3 -1.88 7.51 6.77
N ILE A 4 -3.08 7.31 6.24
CA ILE A 4 -3.50 6.04 5.64
C ILE A 4 -3.51 6.24 4.12
N LEU A 5 -2.78 5.41 3.40
CA LEU A 5 -2.77 5.40 1.93
C LEU A 5 -3.72 4.33 1.41
N MET A 6 -4.73 4.77 0.67
CA MET A 6 -5.75 3.95 0.05
C MET A 6 -5.73 4.08 -1.47
N GLY A 7 -6.28 3.07 -2.13
CA GLY A 7 -6.36 2.99 -3.59
C GLY A 7 -6.15 1.57 -4.09
N ALA A 8 -6.48 1.35 -5.36
CA ALA A 8 -6.42 0.02 -5.98
C ALA A 8 -4.98 -0.56 -6.00
N PRO A 9 -4.84 -1.89 -6.14
CA PRO A 9 -3.56 -2.50 -6.53
C PRO A 9 -2.98 -1.80 -7.77
N GLY A 10 -1.68 -1.50 -7.78
CA GLY A 10 -1.04 -0.84 -8.93
C GLY A 10 -1.11 0.68 -8.97
N VAL A 11 -1.93 1.32 -8.13
CA VAL A 11 -2.13 2.79 -8.17
C VAL A 11 -0.90 3.63 -7.76
N GLY A 12 0.12 3.00 -7.14
CA GLY A 12 1.36 3.68 -6.74
C GLY A 12 1.48 4.01 -5.24
N LYS A 13 0.63 3.44 -4.37
CA LYS A 13 0.67 3.65 -2.91
C LYS A 13 2.07 3.49 -2.31
N GLY A 14 2.68 2.31 -2.46
CA GLY A 14 4.02 2.04 -1.88
C GLY A 14 5.10 2.99 -2.40
N THR A 15 5.03 3.38 -3.68
CA THR A 15 5.93 4.36 -4.27
C THR A 15 5.79 5.73 -3.59
N GLN A 16 4.55 6.22 -3.44
CA GLN A 16 4.28 7.47 -2.75
C GLN A 16 4.63 7.38 -1.26
N ALA A 17 4.30 6.28 -0.60
CA ALA A 17 4.58 6.04 0.82
C ALA A 17 6.09 6.09 1.12
N LYS A 18 6.92 5.49 0.26
CA LYS A 18 8.38 5.51 0.41
C LYS A 18 8.92 6.94 0.32
N VAL A 19 8.47 7.74 -0.63
CA VAL A 19 8.96 9.12 -0.76
C VAL A 19 8.40 10.04 0.34
N LEU A 20 7.12 9.88 0.69
CA LEU A 20 6.47 10.65 1.77
C LEU A 20 7.11 10.34 3.13
N SER A 21 7.40 9.07 3.42
CA SER A 21 8.03 8.67 4.69
C SER A 21 9.40 9.33 4.89
N GLN A 22 10.22 9.41 3.84
CA GLN A 22 11.50 10.11 3.86
C GLN A 22 11.33 11.62 4.05
N LYS A 23 10.47 12.27 3.27
CA LYS A 23 10.25 13.72 3.34
C LYS A 23 9.65 14.19 4.67
N LEU A 24 8.76 13.39 5.24
CA LEU A 24 8.03 13.71 6.47
C LEU A 24 8.66 13.08 7.72
N LYS A 25 9.75 12.32 7.56
CA LYS A 25 10.42 11.57 8.63
C LYS A 25 9.44 10.67 9.42
N LEU A 26 8.51 10.04 8.72
CA LEU A 26 7.50 9.12 9.29
C LEU A 26 7.86 7.66 9.01
N ARG A 27 7.43 6.73 9.87
CA ARG A 27 7.57 5.30 9.60
C ARG A 27 6.60 4.84 8.52
N HIS A 28 7.10 4.19 7.48
CA HIS A 28 6.27 3.50 6.49
C HIS A 28 5.94 2.08 6.97
N ILE A 29 4.66 1.74 6.98
CA ILE A 29 4.13 0.44 7.39
C ILE A 29 3.34 -0.13 6.22
N SER A 30 3.93 -1.06 5.47
CA SER A 30 3.24 -1.75 4.37
C SER A 30 2.79 -3.14 4.80
N THR A 31 1.48 -3.37 4.84
CA THR A 31 0.92 -4.69 5.20
C THR A 31 1.23 -5.73 4.12
N GLY A 32 1.16 -5.34 2.85
CA GLY A 32 1.49 -6.23 1.74
C GLY A 32 2.95 -6.66 1.73
N GLU A 33 3.87 -5.75 2.07
CA GLU A 33 5.29 -6.10 2.20
C GLU A 33 5.54 -7.01 3.40
N SER A 34 4.94 -6.69 4.55
CA SER A 34 5.03 -7.51 5.77
C SER A 34 4.55 -8.95 5.53
N LEU A 35 3.43 -9.12 4.80
CA LEU A 35 2.92 -10.45 4.44
C LEU A 35 3.84 -11.20 3.49
N ARG A 36 4.35 -10.54 2.43
CA ARG A 36 5.29 -11.18 1.50
C ARG A 36 6.60 -11.58 2.20
N GLN A 37 7.08 -10.76 3.13
CA GLN A 37 8.25 -11.10 3.95
C GLN A 37 7.95 -12.31 4.85
N ALA A 38 6.79 -12.32 5.52
CA ALA A 38 6.34 -13.45 6.34
C ALA A 38 6.26 -14.76 5.54
N ILE A 39 5.78 -14.70 4.29
CA ILE A 39 5.73 -15.82 3.34
C ILE A 39 7.14 -16.30 2.96
N LYS A 40 8.04 -15.37 2.62
CA LYS A 40 9.44 -15.68 2.27
C LYS A 40 10.20 -16.33 3.43
N GLN A 41 9.89 -15.92 4.66
CA GLN A 41 10.49 -16.44 5.88
C GLN A 41 9.80 -17.71 6.42
N ASN A 42 8.77 -18.24 5.73
CA ASN A 42 8.00 -19.42 6.16
C ASN A 42 7.47 -19.33 7.60
N THR A 43 7.10 -18.12 8.05
CA THR A 43 6.49 -17.95 9.39
C THR A 43 5.09 -18.56 9.44
N SER A 44 4.56 -18.83 10.64
CA SER A 44 3.18 -19.34 10.80
C SER A 44 2.13 -18.46 10.10
N LEU A 45 2.27 -17.13 10.17
CA LEU A 45 1.41 -16.19 9.44
C LEU A 45 1.63 -16.29 7.93
N GLY A 46 2.89 -16.37 7.50
CA GLY A 46 3.27 -16.47 6.09
C GLY A 46 2.68 -17.71 5.41
N SER A 47 2.80 -18.87 6.04
CA SER A 47 2.25 -20.13 5.52
C SER A 47 0.74 -20.05 5.34
N LYS A 48 0.01 -19.46 6.30
CA LYS A 48 -1.44 -19.25 6.20
C LYS A 48 -1.82 -18.20 5.15
N ALA A 49 -0.98 -17.18 4.93
CA ALA A 49 -1.26 -16.09 4.01
C ALA A 49 -0.90 -16.39 2.54
N ARG A 50 0.00 -17.36 2.29
CA ARG A 50 0.59 -17.63 0.96
C ARG A 50 -0.46 -17.77 -0.13
N GLN A 51 -1.39 -18.73 0.02
CA GLN A 51 -2.41 -19.02 -0.99
C GLN A 51 -3.30 -17.79 -1.29
N TYR A 52 -3.67 -17.01 -0.27
CA TYR A 52 -4.48 -15.81 -0.47
C TYR A 52 -3.72 -14.74 -1.26
N VAL A 53 -2.45 -14.50 -0.90
CA VAL A 53 -1.63 -13.48 -1.57
C VAL A 53 -1.36 -13.86 -3.02
N GLU A 54 -0.97 -15.11 -3.27
CA GLU A 54 -0.65 -15.61 -4.62
C GLU A 54 -1.87 -15.69 -5.54
N SER A 55 -3.05 -15.99 -4.99
CA SER A 55 -4.31 -15.97 -5.74
C SER A 55 -4.93 -14.58 -5.87
N GLY A 56 -4.35 -13.54 -5.26
CA GLY A 56 -4.90 -12.18 -5.30
C GLY A 56 -6.10 -11.94 -4.39
N ARG A 57 -6.40 -12.86 -3.47
CA ARG A 57 -7.47 -12.75 -2.46
C ARG A 57 -7.01 -11.99 -1.22
N LEU A 58 -7.95 -11.59 -0.37
CA LEU A 58 -7.62 -11.03 0.94
C LEU A 58 -7.32 -12.16 1.94
N VAL A 59 -6.28 -11.94 2.74
CA VAL A 59 -6.01 -12.76 3.93
C VAL A 59 -7.09 -12.46 4.97
N PRO A 60 -7.56 -13.47 5.76
CA PRO A 60 -8.61 -13.27 6.75
C PRO A 60 -8.39 -12.08 7.70
N ASP A 61 -9.45 -11.30 7.92
CA ASP A 61 -9.42 -10.03 8.65
C ASP A 61 -8.76 -10.14 10.01
N ARG A 62 -9.15 -11.13 10.81
CA ARG A 62 -8.62 -11.32 12.17
C ARG A 62 -7.08 -11.45 12.19
N LEU A 63 -6.50 -12.11 11.19
CA LEU A 63 -5.05 -12.25 11.08
C LEU A 63 -4.37 -10.92 10.73
N ILE A 64 -4.92 -10.21 9.75
CA ILE A 64 -4.35 -8.94 9.28
C ILE A 64 -4.52 -7.83 10.30
N THR A 65 -5.72 -7.66 10.86
CA THR A 65 -6.00 -6.65 11.88
C THR A 65 -5.09 -6.84 13.09
N ARG A 66 -4.91 -8.07 13.58
CA ARG A 66 -3.99 -8.35 14.69
C ARG A 66 -2.55 -7.98 14.35
N MET A 67 -2.06 -8.35 13.17
CA MET A 67 -0.71 -8.01 12.70
C MET A 67 -0.51 -6.49 12.66
N VAL A 68 -1.48 -5.74 12.13
CA VAL A 68 -1.42 -4.28 12.02
C VAL A 68 -1.43 -3.62 13.40
N ILE A 69 -2.37 -3.99 14.27
CA ILE A 69 -2.48 -3.44 15.62
C ILE A 69 -1.20 -3.69 16.42
N GLN A 70 -0.63 -4.90 16.34
CA GLN A 70 0.64 -5.22 17.00
C GLN A 70 1.80 -4.34 16.48
N ARG A 71 1.84 -4.09 15.16
CA ARG A 71 2.84 -3.21 14.55
C ARG A 71 2.68 -1.75 14.97
N LEU A 72 1.44 -1.27 15.06
CA LEU A 72 1.10 0.10 15.47
C LEU A 72 1.26 0.35 16.98
N SER A 73 1.36 -0.71 17.77
CA SER A 73 1.59 -0.61 19.22
C SER A 73 3.07 -0.41 19.60
N ARG A 74 3.99 -0.49 18.64
CA ARG A 74 5.43 -0.30 18.88
C ARG A 74 5.78 1.15 19.14
N SER A 75 6.82 1.41 19.93
CA SER A 75 7.25 2.76 20.31
C SER A 75 7.73 3.61 19.13
N ASP A 76 8.25 2.98 18.08
CA ASP A 76 8.83 3.64 16.91
C ASP A 76 7.81 4.37 16.01
N VAL A 77 6.51 4.17 16.24
CA VAL A 77 5.42 4.80 15.47
C VAL A 77 4.67 5.89 16.25
N LYS A 78 5.06 6.16 17.51
CA LYS A 78 4.41 7.18 18.36
C LYS A 78 4.45 8.59 17.76
N VAL A 79 5.51 8.92 17.03
CA VAL A 79 5.69 10.23 16.36
C VAL A 79 4.75 10.36 15.13
N GLY A 80 4.35 9.23 14.57
CA GLY A 80 3.50 9.14 13.38
C GLY A 80 3.95 8.05 12.42
N PHE A 81 3.07 7.72 11.48
CA PHE A 81 3.31 6.68 10.49
C PHE A 81 2.51 6.92 9.20
N ILE A 82 2.92 6.22 8.16
CA ILE A 82 2.19 6.06 6.91
C ILE A 82 1.81 4.58 6.80
N LEU A 83 0.52 4.29 6.82
CA LEU A 83 -0.03 2.95 6.68
C LEU A 83 -0.43 2.70 5.22
N ASP A 84 0.21 1.73 4.57
CA ASP A 84 -0.05 1.32 3.19
C ASP A 84 -0.66 -0.10 3.17
N GLY A 85 -1.81 -0.22 2.49
CA GLY A 85 -2.45 -1.50 2.21
C GLY A 85 -3.39 -2.01 3.30
N PHE A 86 -3.78 -1.17 4.25
CA PHE A 86 -4.82 -1.42 5.27
C PHE A 86 -5.51 -0.10 5.64
N PRO A 87 -6.83 -0.09 5.88
CA PRO A 87 -7.78 -1.21 5.79
C PRO A 87 -8.17 -1.58 4.36
N ARG A 88 -8.70 -2.80 4.19
CA ARG A 88 -9.18 -3.34 2.90
C ARG A 88 -10.66 -3.73 2.88
N ASN A 89 -11.35 -3.61 4.01
CA ASN A 89 -12.81 -3.70 4.09
C ASN A 89 -13.35 -2.88 5.27
N ILE A 90 -14.66 -2.81 5.39
CA ILE A 90 -15.35 -2.00 6.40
C ILE A 90 -15.03 -2.46 7.83
N GLN A 91 -14.94 -3.76 8.08
CA GLN A 91 -14.65 -4.26 9.42
C GLN A 91 -13.24 -3.86 9.86
N GLN A 92 -12.25 -4.05 9.00
CA GLN A 92 -10.87 -3.58 9.23
C GLN A 92 -10.80 -2.07 9.46
N ALA A 93 -11.62 -1.28 8.76
CA ALA A 93 -11.66 0.17 8.94
C ALA A 93 -12.24 0.57 10.30
N LYS A 94 -13.30 -0.12 10.76
CA LYS A 94 -13.87 0.07 12.10
C LYS A 94 -12.87 -0.33 13.19
N ASP A 95 -12.24 -1.49 13.04
CA ASP A 95 -11.24 -1.98 14.00
C ASP A 95 -10.05 -1.03 14.11
N LEU A 96 -9.57 -0.52 12.98
CA LEU A 96 -8.52 0.49 12.94
C LEU A 96 -8.96 1.75 13.69
N ASP A 97 -10.14 2.29 13.37
CA ASP A 97 -10.62 3.51 13.99
C ASP A 97 -10.78 3.37 15.50
N ASN A 98 -11.28 2.24 15.98
CA ASN A 98 -11.39 1.93 17.41
C ASN A 98 -10.01 1.86 18.09
N PHE A 99 -9.02 1.26 17.42
CA PHE A 99 -7.66 1.22 17.95
C PHE A 99 -7.02 2.62 17.99
N LEU A 100 -7.17 3.41 16.91
CA LEU A 100 -6.59 4.75 16.83
C LEU A 100 -7.28 5.71 17.82
N SER A 101 -8.60 5.63 18.01
CA SER A 101 -9.31 6.48 18.98
C SER A 101 -8.88 6.23 20.43
N ALA A 102 -8.57 4.99 20.78
CA ALA A 102 -8.13 4.62 22.14
C ALA A 102 -6.68 5.00 22.44
N LYS A 103 -5.83 5.13 21.41
CA LYS A 103 -4.37 5.28 21.57
C LYS A 103 -3.84 6.65 21.15
N ILE A 104 -4.60 7.41 20.36
CA ILE A 104 -4.06 8.50 19.57
C ILE A 104 -4.88 9.76 19.76
N THR A 105 -4.24 10.76 20.36
CA THR A 105 -4.80 12.09 20.59
C THR A 105 -4.77 12.99 19.36
N ARG A 106 -3.94 12.67 18.36
CA ARG A 106 -3.83 13.41 17.08
C ARG A 106 -4.67 12.75 15.99
N GLY A 107 -5.38 13.54 15.20
CA GLY A 107 -6.13 13.05 14.04
C GLY A 107 -5.23 12.33 13.01
N TYR A 108 -5.83 11.49 12.18
CA TYR A 108 -5.20 10.92 10.99
C TYR A 108 -5.91 11.39 9.72
N LEU A 109 -5.17 11.38 8.61
CA LEU A 109 -5.68 11.69 7.28
C LEU A 109 -5.64 10.43 6.40
N VAL A 110 -6.63 10.29 5.52
CA VAL A 110 -6.67 9.23 4.51
C VAL A 110 -6.41 9.87 3.16
N ILE A 111 -5.33 9.46 2.50
CA ILE A 111 -5.05 9.82 1.12
C ILE A 111 -5.53 8.69 0.21
N TYR A 112 -6.51 8.99 -0.63
CA TYR A 112 -7.02 8.08 -1.64
C TYR A 112 -6.41 8.42 -3.00
N LEU A 113 -5.58 7.50 -3.51
CA LEU A 113 -5.04 7.57 -4.86
C LEU A 113 -6.01 6.87 -5.82
N ASP A 114 -6.44 7.59 -6.86
CA ASP A 114 -7.43 7.13 -7.81
C ASP A 114 -6.85 7.08 -9.23
N ALA A 115 -7.02 5.96 -9.93
CA ALA A 115 -6.57 5.84 -11.31
C ALA A 115 -7.49 4.93 -12.11
N SER A 116 -7.51 5.14 -13.42
CA SER A 116 -8.28 4.30 -14.36
C SER A 116 -7.80 2.85 -14.34
N GLU A 117 -8.72 1.90 -14.53
CA GLU A 117 -8.41 0.47 -14.60
C GLU A 117 -7.32 0.15 -15.64
N LYS A 118 -7.41 0.78 -16.82
CA LYS A 118 -6.36 0.70 -17.85
C LYS A 118 -4.98 1.05 -17.30
N THR A 119 -4.88 2.15 -16.55
CA THR A 119 -3.62 2.57 -15.91
C THR A 119 -3.16 1.56 -14.85
N LEU A 120 -4.08 1.02 -14.06
CA LEU A 120 -3.76 0.03 -13.02
C LEU A 120 -3.21 -1.26 -13.61
N ILE A 121 -3.87 -1.80 -14.65
CA ILE A 121 -3.43 -3.01 -15.36
C ILE A 121 -2.05 -2.78 -15.97
N GLN A 122 -1.86 -1.69 -16.72
CA GLN A 122 -0.55 -1.35 -17.31
C GLN A 122 0.56 -1.29 -16.25
N ARG A 123 0.29 -0.61 -15.12
CA ARG A 123 1.26 -0.48 -14.02
C ARG A 123 1.59 -1.79 -13.34
N LEU A 124 0.62 -2.70 -13.19
CA LEU A 124 0.84 -4.00 -12.57
C LEU A 124 1.63 -4.92 -13.51
N SER A 125 1.21 -5.04 -14.77
CA SER A 125 1.86 -5.91 -15.76
C SER A 125 3.31 -5.49 -16.04
N GLY A 126 3.58 -4.18 -16.05
CA GLY A 126 4.92 -3.64 -16.26
C GLY A 126 5.82 -3.63 -15.03
N ARG A 127 5.31 -3.97 -13.83
CA ARG A 127 6.08 -3.84 -12.59
C ARG A 127 7.17 -4.90 -12.49
N ARG A 128 8.37 -4.46 -12.10
CA ARG A 128 9.50 -5.33 -11.78
C ARG A 128 10.07 -4.96 -10.42
N LEU A 129 10.60 -5.94 -9.70
CA LEU A 129 11.25 -5.73 -8.41
C LEU A 129 12.61 -6.38 -8.37
N CYS A 130 13.54 -5.75 -7.67
CA CYS A 130 14.81 -6.38 -7.36
C CYS A 130 14.63 -7.51 -6.34
N ASN A 131 15.15 -8.71 -6.65
CA ASN A 131 15.10 -9.87 -5.76
C ASN A 131 15.88 -9.69 -4.44
N LYS A 132 16.84 -8.75 -4.40
CA LYS A 132 17.69 -8.43 -3.25
C LYS A 132 17.20 -7.22 -2.47
N CYS A 133 17.21 -6.02 -3.07
CA CYS A 133 16.93 -4.78 -2.36
C CYS A 133 15.47 -4.32 -2.43
N GLN A 134 14.59 -5.05 -3.13
CA GLN A 134 13.17 -4.74 -3.29
C GLN A 134 12.89 -3.37 -3.96
N ALA A 135 13.89 -2.77 -4.62
CA ALA A 135 13.69 -1.60 -5.48
C ALA A 135 12.64 -1.91 -6.56
N VAL A 136 11.75 -0.95 -6.80
CA VAL A 136 10.63 -1.07 -7.73
C VAL A 136 11.02 -0.40 -9.04
N PHE A 137 10.78 -1.10 -10.14
CA PHE A 137 10.96 -0.66 -11.51
C PHE A 137 9.65 -0.86 -12.29
N HIS A 138 9.58 -0.25 -13.46
CA HIS A 138 8.50 -0.46 -14.41
C HIS A 138 9.06 -0.43 -15.83
N LEU A 139 8.80 -1.46 -16.62
CA LEU A 139 9.42 -1.65 -17.95
C LEU A 139 9.30 -0.43 -18.89
N VAL A 140 8.20 0.32 -18.80
CA VAL A 140 8.00 1.55 -19.60
C VAL A 140 8.33 2.84 -18.81
N ASN A 141 7.66 3.08 -17.68
CA ASN A 141 7.68 4.37 -17.00
C ASN A 141 8.88 4.60 -16.05
N MET A 142 9.57 3.53 -15.66
CA MET A 142 10.72 3.56 -14.76
C MET A 142 11.63 2.36 -15.06
N PRO A 143 12.15 2.27 -16.30
CA PRO A 143 12.92 1.11 -16.73
C PRO A 143 14.26 1.06 -15.96
N PRO A 144 14.80 -0.13 -15.70
CA PRO A 144 16.18 -0.23 -15.25
C PRO A 144 17.13 0.24 -16.35
N LYS A 145 18.31 0.74 -15.97
CA LYS A 145 19.36 1.15 -16.93
C LYS A 145 19.92 -0.04 -17.71
N LYS A 146 19.99 -1.21 -17.06
CA LYS A 146 20.39 -2.48 -17.68
C LYS A 146 19.22 -3.44 -17.65
N ASP A 147 18.97 -4.11 -18.77
CA ASP A 147 17.80 -4.99 -18.89
C ASP A 147 17.77 -6.03 -17.77
N MET A 148 16.61 -6.11 -17.11
CA MET A 148 16.34 -7.00 -15.98
C MET A 148 17.36 -6.98 -14.83
N ARG A 149 18.13 -5.89 -14.68
CA ARG A 149 19.14 -5.71 -13.62
C ARG A 149 18.84 -4.48 -12.78
N CYS A 150 19.02 -4.60 -11.47
CA CYS A 150 18.76 -3.51 -10.54
C CYS A 150 19.83 -2.43 -10.59
N ASP A 151 19.42 -1.18 -10.82
CA ASP A 151 20.32 -0.01 -10.84
C ASP A 151 21.06 0.25 -9.52
N PHE A 152 20.56 -0.26 -8.39
CA PHE A 152 21.11 0.02 -7.06
C PHE A 152 22.06 -1.07 -6.54
N CYS A 153 21.90 -2.31 -6.99
CA CYS A 153 22.68 -3.43 -6.44
C CYS A 153 23.06 -4.52 -7.47
N GLY A 154 22.74 -4.31 -8.75
CA GLY A 154 23.08 -5.23 -9.85
C GLY A 154 22.28 -6.54 -9.88
N ALA A 155 21.50 -6.85 -8.84
CA ALA A 155 20.76 -8.09 -8.75
C ALA A 155 19.57 -8.17 -9.73
N GLU A 156 19.10 -9.37 -10.00
CA GLU A 156 18.04 -9.63 -10.99
C GLU A 156 16.70 -9.05 -10.58
N LEU A 157 15.97 -8.60 -11.60
CA LEU A 157 14.60 -8.18 -11.46
C LEU A 157 13.65 -9.34 -11.71
N TYR A 158 12.52 -9.35 -11.00
CA TYR A 158 11.46 -10.34 -11.19
C TYR A 158 10.08 -9.66 -11.16
N GLN A 159 9.09 -10.34 -11.72
CA GLN A 159 7.68 -9.98 -11.58
C GLN A 159 7.05 -10.81 -10.46
N ARG A 160 6.23 -10.19 -9.62
CA ARG A 160 5.57 -10.91 -8.53
C ARG A 160 4.49 -11.86 -9.08
N PRO A 161 4.22 -12.98 -8.40
CA PRO A 161 3.10 -13.85 -8.77
C PRO A 161 1.77 -13.08 -8.82
N ASP A 162 1.53 -12.17 -7.87
CA ASP A 162 0.31 -11.37 -7.78
C ASP A 162 0.19 -10.25 -8.83
N ASP A 163 1.18 -10.12 -9.71
CA ASP A 163 1.23 -9.17 -10.83
C ASP A 163 1.08 -9.86 -12.20
N LYS A 164 0.72 -11.15 -12.24
CA LYS A 164 0.33 -11.85 -13.47
C LYS A 164 -1.09 -11.43 -13.90
N GLU A 165 -1.38 -11.47 -15.21
CA GLU A 165 -2.65 -10.98 -15.76
C GLU A 165 -3.88 -11.61 -15.09
N GLU A 166 -3.90 -12.94 -14.96
CA GLU A 166 -4.98 -13.69 -14.30
C GLU A 166 -5.23 -13.19 -12.86
N THR A 167 -4.15 -12.91 -12.12
CA THR A 167 -4.22 -12.48 -10.73
C THR A 167 -4.58 -10.99 -10.62
N ILE A 168 -4.15 -10.17 -11.57
CA ILE A 168 -4.50 -8.74 -11.62
C ILE A 168 -6.01 -8.55 -11.67
N LYS A 169 -6.71 -9.28 -12.55
CA LYS A 169 -8.18 -9.21 -12.67
C LYS A 169 -8.85 -9.51 -11.34
N ASN A 170 -8.48 -10.63 -10.70
CA ASN A 170 -9.04 -11.01 -9.40
C ASN A 170 -8.75 -9.95 -8.31
N ARG A 171 -7.53 -9.40 -8.26
CA ARG A 171 -7.18 -8.35 -7.28
C ARG A 171 -7.98 -7.08 -7.46
N LEU A 172 -8.26 -6.69 -8.70
CA LEU A 172 -9.07 -5.52 -9.01
C LEU A 172 -10.54 -5.77 -8.66
N GLN A 173 -11.07 -6.95 -8.97
CA GLN A 173 -12.42 -7.36 -8.58
C GLN A 173 -12.60 -7.35 -7.05
N VAL A 174 -11.72 -8.05 -6.32
CA VAL A 174 -11.74 -8.07 -4.84
C VAL A 174 -11.64 -6.67 -4.25
N TYR A 175 -10.84 -5.78 -4.87
CA TYR A 175 -10.76 -4.38 -4.46
C TYR A 175 -12.09 -3.66 -4.64
N GLN A 176 -12.77 -3.83 -5.78
CA GLN A 176 -14.07 -3.18 -6.03
C GLN A 176 -15.13 -3.66 -5.04
N GLU A 177 -15.19 -4.97 -4.78
CA GLU A 177 -16.19 -5.57 -3.90
C GLU A 177 -15.96 -5.21 -2.43
N GLN A 178 -14.70 -5.29 -1.95
CA GLN A 178 -14.42 -5.25 -0.51
C GLN A 178 -13.77 -3.94 -0.06
N THR A 179 -12.89 -3.36 -0.87
CA THR A 179 -12.09 -2.18 -0.48
C THR A 179 -12.71 -0.86 -0.91
N GLN A 180 -13.36 -0.79 -2.07
CA GLN A 180 -14.03 0.43 -2.54
C GLN A 180 -15.03 0.98 -1.51
N PRO A 181 -15.88 0.16 -0.85
CA PRO A 181 -16.83 0.67 0.13
C PRO A 181 -16.18 1.44 1.30
N VAL A 182 -14.91 1.15 1.60
CA VAL A 182 -14.14 1.83 2.64
C VAL A 182 -13.88 3.30 2.31
N ILE A 183 -13.83 3.65 1.02
CA ILE A 183 -13.74 5.04 0.57
C ILE A 183 -14.96 5.82 1.07
N LYS A 184 -16.17 5.27 0.87
CA LYS A 184 -17.42 5.88 1.35
C LYS A 184 -17.42 6.05 2.86
N TYR A 185 -16.87 5.08 3.60
CA TYR A 185 -16.71 5.16 5.05
C TYR A 185 -15.86 6.37 5.47
N TYR A 186 -14.69 6.59 4.87
CA TYR A 186 -13.82 7.71 5.24
C TYR A 186 -14.25 9.06 4.66
N VAL A 187 -14.99 9.09 3.55
CA VAL A 187 -15.67 10.30 3.06
C VAL A 187 -16.70 10.79 4.08
N LYS A 188 -17.57 9.91 4.59
CA LYS A 188 -18.58 10.26 5.61
C LYS A 188 -17.94 10.80 6.90
N LYS A 189 -16.72 10.38 7.21
CA LYS A 189 -15.96 10.87 8.37
C LYS A 189 -15.17 12.16 8.12
N ASN A 190 -15.23 12.73 6.91
CA ASN A 190 -14.47 13.90 6.51
C ASN A 190 -12.94 13.75 6.71
N ARG A 191 -12.41 12.53 6.51
CA ARG A 191 -10.98 12.21 6.67
C ARG A 191 -10.26 11.94 5.36
N LEU A 192 -11.00 11.85 4.25
CA LEU A 192 -10.49 11.42 2.96
C LEU A 192 -10.10 12.59 2.05
N LEU A 193 -8.89 12.51 1.50
CA LEU A 193 -8.31 13.41 0.52
C LEU A 193 -8.09 12.61 -0.77
N ARG A 194 -8.85 12.89 -1.81
CA ARG A 194 -8.74 12.22 -3.13
C ARG A 194 -7.69 12.90 -3.99
N ILE A 195 -6.86 12.10 -4.65
CA ILE A 195 -5.81 12.55 -5.57
C ILE A 195 -5.89 11.74 -6.86
N ASP A 196 -5.89 12.44 -8.00
CA ASP A 196 -5.77 11.80 -9.31
C ASP A 196 -4.35 11.24 -9.51
N ALA A 197 -4.26 9.92 -9.55
CA ALA A 197 -3.05 9.14 -9.71
C ALA A 197 -2.87 8.58 -11.12
N ASN A 198 -3.65 9.01 -12.13
CA ASN A 198 -3.34 8.73 -13.54
C ASN A 198 -2.04 9.44 -13.98
N ARG A 199 -1.68 10.53 -13.31
CA ARG A 199 -0.45 11.29 -13.54
C ARG A 199 0.81 10.56 -13.07
N GLY A 200 1.98 11.10 -13.44
CA GLY A 200 3.28 10.60 -13.03
C GLY A 200 3.59 10.76 -11.52
N LEU A 201 4.68 10.15 -11.07
CA LEU A 201 5.09 10.12 -9.66
C LEU A 201 5.20 11.51 -9.02
N LYS A 202 5.90 12.44 -9.67
CA LYS A 202 6.18 13.78 -9.14
C LYS A 202 4.91 14.63 -8.96
N PRO A 203 4.01 14.77 -9.96
CA PRO A 203 2.74 15.48 -9.77
C PRO A 203 1.91 14.95 -8.60
N VAL A 204 1.74 13.63 -8.50
CA VAL A 204 0.96 12.99 -7.43
C VAL A 204 1.59 13.28 -6.06
N LEU A 205 2.92 13.16 -5.95
CA LEU A 205 3.64 13.43 -4.70
C LEU A 205 3.48 14.89 -4.26
N ASN A 206 3.62 15.84 -5.19
CA ASN A 206 3.49 17.26 -4.90
C ASN A 206 2.09 17.60 -4.38
N GLU A 207 1.06 16.97 -4.96
CA GLU A 207 -0.32 17.13 -4.50
C GLU A 207 -0.55 16.54 -3.11
N CYS A 208 -0.02 15.33 -2.83
CA CYS A 208 -0.02 14.74 -1.50
C CYS A 208 0.55 15.72 -0.46
N LEU A 209 1.74 16.27 -0.73
CA LEU A 209 2.42 17.21 0.18
C LEU A 209 1.62 18.51 0.35
N LYS A 210 1.05 19.05 -0.73
CA LYS A 210 0.22 20.27 -0.67
C LYS A 210 -1.02 20.07 0.20
N LEU A 211 -1.71 18.93 0.07
CA LEU A 211 -2.91 18.63 0.85
C LEU A 211 -2.57 18.38 2.32
N LEU A 212 -1.48 17.67 2.60
CA LEU A 212 -1.03 17.42 3.97
C LEU A 212 -0.65 18.71 4.70
N LYS A 213 0.01 19.66 4.04
CA LYS A 213 0.33 20.99 4.62
C LYS A 213 -0.90 21.85 4.95
N ARG A 214 -2.02 21.64 4.26
CA ARG A 214 -3.26 22.40 4.48
C ARG A 214 -4.11 21.86 5.63
N LYS A 215 -3.88 20.60 6.03
CA LYS A 215 -4.74 19.85 6.96
C LYS A 215 -4.00 19.37 8.22
N GLY A 216 -2.68 19.50 8.26
CA GLY A 216 -1.83 19.16 9.41
C GLY A 216 -1.11 20.40 9.90
#